data_AF-A0A945SGM8-F1
#
_entry.id   AF-A0A945SGM8-F1
#
_cell.length_a   1.000
_cell.length_b   1.000
_cell.length_c   1.000
_cell.angle_alpha   90.00
_cell.angle_beta   90.00
_cell.angle_gamma   90.00
#
_symmetry.space_group_name_H-M   'P 1'
#
loop_
_entity.id
_entity.type
_entity.pdbx_description
1 polymer ?
#
loop_
_entity_poly.entity_id
_entity_poly.type
_entity_poly.pdbx_seq_one_letter_code
_entity_poly.pdbx_strand_id
1 'polypeptide(L)' 'LFDGRASSVLVTDATGGHVQVRFLISAADSSQQWDLRCEVREHMVTWLQKNHPEALPLARVSLSESAAPKKARSQSSRT' A
#
# COMPACT_ATOMS: atom_id res chain seq x y z
N LEU A 1 3.13 -25.59 6.94
CA LEU A 1 3.08 -24.73 5.74
C LEU A 1 2.24 -25.43 4.66
N PHE A 2 2.13 -24.90 3.44
CA PHE A 2 1.10 -25.27 2.45
C PHE A 2 0.88 -26.79 2.33
N ASP A 3 -0.37 -27.22 2.46
CA ASP A 3 -0.75 -28.64 2.54
C ASP A 3 -1.29 -29.22 1.22
N GLY A 4 -1.25 -28.44 0.13
CA GLY A 4 -1.65 -28.91 -1.20
C GLY A 4 -3.16 -28.94 -1.46
N ARG A 5 -4.02 -28.65 -0.48
CA ARG A 5 -5.47 -28.88 -0.62
C ARG A 5 -6.18 -27.81 -1.44
N ALA A 6 -5.84 -26.54 -1.25
CA ALA A 6 -6.45 -25.42 -1.96
C ALA A 6 -5.44 -24.27 -2.12
N SER A 7 -5.31 -23.78 -3.34
CA SER A 7 -4.61 -22.54 -3.63
C SER A 7 -5.32 -21.79 -4.75
N SER A 8 -5.53 -20.48 -4.56
CA SER A 8 -6.01 -19.59 -5.62
C SER A 8 -5.54 -18.16 -5.38
N VAL A 9 -5.39 -17.43 -6.47
CA VAL A 9 -5.01 -16.01 -6.48
C VAL A 9 -6.04 -15.29 -7.34
N LEU A 10 -6.64 -14.24 -6.77
CA LEU A 10 -7.69 -13.47 -7.43
C LEU A 10 -7.36 -11.98 -7.31
N VAL A 11 -7.55 -11.23 -8.39
CA VAL A 11 -7.70 -9.77 -8.29
C VAL A 11 -9.15 -9.50 -7.91
N THR A 12 -9.38 -8.93 -6.73
CA THR A 12 -10.72 -8.66 -6.23
C THR A 12 -11.18 -7.23 -6.50
N ASP A 13 -10.25 -6.30 -6.71
CA ASP A 13 -10.52 -4.89 -7.02
C ASP A 13 -9.30 -4.23 -7.68
N ALA A 14 -9.50 -3.18 -8.47
CA ALA A 14 -8.48 -2.44 -9.19
C ALA A 14 -8.82 -0.95 -9.32
N THR A 15 -9.21 -0.33 -8.21
CA THR A 15 -9.59 1.09 -8.15
C THR A 15 -8.57 1.90 -7.36
N GLY A 16 -8.63 3.24 -7.41
CA GLY A 16 -7.80 4.11 -6.57
C GLY A 16 -6.28 4.05 -6.85
N GLY A 17 -5.87 3.54 -8.01
CA GLY A 17 -4.45 3.40 -8.35
C GLY A 17 -3.75 2.21 -7.69
N HIS A 18 -4.50 1.26 -7.12
CA HIS A 18 -3.96 0.04 -6.56
C HIS A 18 -4.78 -1.19 -6.99
N VAL A 19 -4.15 -2.37 -6.96
CA VAL A 19 -4.82 -3.64 -7.23
C VAL A 19 -4.91 -4.43 -5.92
N GLN A 20 -6.10 -4.87 -5.57
CA GLN A 20 -6.31 -5.76 -4.41
C GLN A 20 -6.21 -7.20 -4.87
N VAL A 21 -5.20 -7.92 -4.37
CA VAL A 21 -4.98 -9.33 -4.68
C VAL A 21 -5.28 -10.18 -3.45
N ARG A 22 -6.17 -11.17 -3.61
CA ARG A 22 -6.55 -12.13 -2.57
C ARG A 22 -5.91 -13.48 -2.83
N PHE A 23 -5.23 -13.97 -1.81
CA PHE A 23 -4.67 -15.32 -1.76
C PHE A 23 -5.54 -16.18 -0.86
N LEU A 24 -6.07 -17.27 -1.39
CA LEU A 24 -6.68 -18.35 -0.61
C LEU A 24 -5.72 -19.52 -0.68
N ILE A 25 -5.17 -19.92 0.46
CA ILE A 25 -4.17 -20.98 0.56
C ILE A 25 -4.49 -21.78 1.81
N SER A 26 -4.50 -23.10 1.72
CA SER A 26 -4.77 -24.01 2.83
C SER A 26 -3.49 -24.43 3.58
N ALA A 27 -3.66 -24.82 4.84
CA ALA A 27 -2.62 -25.42 5.67
C ALA A 27 -3.24 -26.50 6.55
N ALA A 28 -2.39 -27.38 7.09
CA ALA A 28 -2.85 -28.54 7.85
C ALA A 28 -3.55 -28.17 9.17
N ASP A 29 -3.20 -27.04 9.78
CA ASP A 29 -3.82 -26.52 11.00
C ASP A 29 -3.72 -24.98 11.07
N SER A 30 -4.34 -24.38 12.10
CA SER A 30 -4.42 -22.94 12.28
C SER A 30 -3.08 -22.26 12.59
N SER A 31 -2.15 -22.95 13.26
CA SER A 31 -0.82 -22.42 13.53
C SER A 31 -0.04 -22.30 12.23
N GLN A 32 -0.01 -23.39 11.44
CA GLN A 32 0.65 -23.41 10.14
C GLN A 32 -0.02 -22.46 9.14
N GLN A 33 -1.33 -22.24 9.27
CA GLN A 33 -2.07 -21.26 8.47
C GLN A 33 -1.62 -19.82 8.78
N TRP A 34 -1.33 -19.50 10.04
CA TRP A 34 -0.80 -18.19 10.40
C TRP A 34 0.58 -17.98 9.78
N ASP A 35 1.49 -18.94 9.97
CA ASP A 35 2.87 -18.88 9.46
C ASP A 35 2.89 -18.75 7.93
N LEU A 36 2.10 -19.56 7.23
CA LEU A 36 2.00 -19.52 5.77
C LEU A 36 1.52 -18.15 5.26
N ARG A 37 0.60 -17.49 5.98
CA ARG A 37 0.13 -16.15 5.61
C ARG A 37 1.20 -15.08 5.81
N CYS A 38 2.07 -15.22 6.81
CA CYS A 38 3.20 -14.30 6.98
C CYS A 38 4.23 -14.53 5.87
N GLU A 39 4.63 -15.78 5.65
CA GLU A 39 5.61 -16.16 4.63
C GLU A 39 5.21 -15.69 3.23
N VAL A 40 3.95 -15.90 2.84
CA VAL A 40 3.46 -15.47 1.53
C VAL A 40 3.51 -13.94 1.38
N ARG A 41 3.15 -13.18 2.42
CA ARG A 41 3.21 -11.71 2.36
C ARG A 41 4.64 -11.20 2.26
N GLU A 42 5.54 -11.73 3.08
CA GLU A 42 6.96 -11.34 3.09
C GLU A 42 7.63 -11.67 1.76
N HIS A 43 7.38 -12.86 1.24
CA HIS A 43 7.91 -13.27 -0.06
C HIS A 43 7.33 -12.42 -1.19
N MET A 44 6.03 -12.12 -1.19
CA MET A 44 5.43 -11.26 -2.20
C MET A 44 6.02 -9.85 -2.20
N VAL A 45 6.17 -9.22 -1.04
CA VAL A 45 6.78 -7.89 -0.93
C VAL A 45 8.21 -7.94 -1.45
N THR A 46 8.98 -8.94 -1.03
CA THR A 46 10.37 -9.13 -1.49
C THR A 46 10.44 -9.37 -3.01
N TRP A 47 9.52 -10.16 -3.56
CA TRP A 47 9.46 -10.47 -4.98
C TRP A 47 9.10 -9.24 -5.81
N LEU A 48 8.11 -8.44 -5.38
CA LEU A 48 7.74 -7.18 -6.03
C LEU A 48 8.92 -6.19 -6.00
N GLN A 49 9.57 -6.02 -4.86
CA GLN A 49 10.73 -5.13 -4.75
C GLN A 49 11.89 -5.53 -5.68
N LYS A 50 12.13 -6.84 -5.87
CA LYS A 50 13.24 -7.34 -6.69
C LYS A 50 12.95 -7.36 -8.18
N ASN A 51 11.72 -7.72 -8.58
CA ASN A 51 11.39 -8.01 -9.98
C ASN A 51 10.57 -6.91 -10.64
N HIS A 52 9.77 -6.17 -9.87
CA HIS A 52 8.84 -5.15 -10.35
C HIS A 52 8.80 -3.92 -9.43
N PRO A 53 9.93 -3.24 -9.20
CA PRO A 53 9.98 -2.06 -8.34
C PRO A 53 9.02 -0.94 -8.81
N GLU A 54 8.73 -0.88 -10.11
CA GLU A 54 7.79 0.06 -10.72
C GLU A 54 6.32 -0.22 -10.36
N ALA A 55 5.99 -1.43 -9.92
CA ALA A 55 4.63 -1.81 -9.55
C ALA A 55 4.27 -1.43 -8.10
N LEU A 56 5.24 -0.96 -7.31
CA LEU A 56 4.99 -0.51 -5.95
C LEU A 56 4.15 0.79 -5.96
N PRO A 57 3.23 0.97 -4.99
CA PRO A 57 2.42 2.19 -4.92
C PRO A 57 3.30 3.44 -4.85
N LEU A 58 3.12 4.34 -5.81
CA LEU A 58 3.81 5.64 -5.85
C LEU A 58 2.81 6.76 -5.62
N ALA A 59 3.13 7.65 -4.67
CA ALA A 59 2.40 8.88 -4.47
C ALA A 59 3.12 10.04 -5.17
N ARG A 60 2.42 10.75 -6.06
CA ARG A 60 2.94 12.00 -6.64
C ARG A 60 2.62 13.13 -5.67
N VAL A 61 3.65 13.70 -5.05
CA VAL A 61 3.52 14.89 -4.20
C VAL A 61 3.83 16.12 -5.04
N SER A 62 2.87 17.06 -5.13
CA SER A 62 3.10 18.40 -5.68
C SER A 62 3.28 19.38 -4.53
N LEU A 63 4.50 19.90 -4.36
CA LEU A 63 4.77 20.94 -3.38
C LEU A 63 4.38 22.29 -4.01
N SER A 64 3.20 22.81 -3.66
CA SER A 64 2.81 24.17 -4.03
C SER A 64 3.36 25.16 -3.01
N GLU A 65 4.16 26.11 -3.47
CA GLU A 65 4.68 27.19 -2.63
C GLU A 65 3.58 28.22 -2.35
N SER A 66 2.70 27.95 -1.38
CA SER A 66 1.73 28.95 -0.94
C SER A 66 1.19 28.69 0.47
N ALA A 67 1.81 29.37 1.45
CA ALA A 67 1.11 30.27 2.37
C ALA A 67 2.13 31.05 3.22
N ALA A 68 2.78 32.06 2.63
CA ALA A 68 3.38 33.10 3.44
C ALA A 68 2.24 33.81 4.22
N PRO A 69 2.35 34.02 5.54
CA PRO A 69 1.30 34.69 6.31
C PRO A 69 1.15 36.11 5.79
N LYS A 70 -0.06 36.46 5.32
CA LYS A 70 -0.39 37.83 4.91
C LYS A 70 -0.28 38.72 6.15
N LYS A 71 0.78 39.53 6.24
CA LYS A 71 0.90 40.58 7.28
C LYS A 71 -0.27 41.54 7.10
N ALA A 72 -1.13 41.61 8.12
CA ALA A 72 -2.22 42.57 8.19
C ALA A 72 -1.64 43.99 8.13
N ARG A 73 -1.98 44.74 7.08
CA ARG A 73 -1.56 46.13 6.90
C ARG A 73 -2.34 46.97 7.91
N SER A 74 -1.70 47.32 9.03
CA SER A 74 -2.20 48.34 9.96
C SER A 74 -2.42 49.65 9.18
N GLN A 75 -3.67 50.02 8.99
CA GLN A 75 -4.02 51.35 8.49
C GLN A 75 -3.76 52.33 9.64
N SER A 76 -2.66 53.07 9.56
CA SER A 76 -2.48 54.28 10.36
C SER A 76 -3.37 55.37 9.75
N SER A 77 -4.61 55.45 10.25
CA SER A 77 -5.48 56.60 10.00
C SER A 77 -4.99 57.76 10.85
N ARG A 78 -4.23 58.65 10.21
CA ARG A 78 -4.09 60.05 10.60
C ARG A 78 -5.46 60.71 10.44
N THR A 79 -6.08 61.17 11.52
CA THR A 79 -6.77 62.47 11.63
C THR A 79 -6.95 62.76 13.11
#